data_AF-A0A419EDL7-F1
#
_entry.id   AF-A0A419EDL7-F1
#
_cell.length_a   1.000
_cell.length_b   1.000
_cell.length_c   1.000
_cell.angle_alpha   90.00
_cell.angle_beta   90.00
_cell.angle_gamma   90.00
#
_symmetry.space_group_name_H-M   'P 1'
#
loop_
_entity.id
_entity.type
_entity.pdbx_description
1 polymer ?
#
loop_
_entity_poly.entity_id
_entity_poly.type
_entity_poly.pdbx_seq_one_letter_code
_entity_poly.pdbx_strand_id
1 'polypeptide(L)'
;MVREAVAAIGPTDIRVTKSQVAFRRRTGFAYVWMPDMYLGKGDVPLVLTVGLRRRDDSPRWKEIVEPAPGSFTHHLELRSESDIDGKVCRWLQEAWEQAA
;
A
#
# COMPACT_ATOMS: atom_id res chain seq x y z
N MET A 1 -8.75 3.36 -9.23
CA MET A 1 -8.50 3.18 -7.79
C MET A 1 -7.01 3.29 -7.40
N VAL A 2 -6.39 2.35 -6.66
CA VAL A 2 -4.99 2.51 -6.17
C VAL A 2 -3.98 2.73 -7.30
N ARG A 3 -4.12 2.00 -8.41
CA ARG A 3 -3.25 2.17 -9.59
C ARG A 3 -3.33 3.59 -10.18
N GLU A 4 -4.52 4.19 -10.22
CA GLU A 4 -4.69 5.57 -10.70
C GLU A 4 -4.07 6.57 -9.74
N ALA A 5 -4.26 6.39 -8.42
CA ALA A 5 -3.63 7.23 -7.42
C ALA A 5 -2.09 7.19 -7.54
N VAL A 6 -1.52 6.00 -7.77
CA VAL A 6 -0.08 5.84 -8.01
C VAL A 6 0.36 6.46 -9.34
N ALA A 7 -0.41 6.25 -10.41
CA ALA A 7 -0.10 6.81 -11.72
C ALA A 7 -0.14 8.35 -11.74
N ALA A 8 -0.97 8.97 -10.89
CA ALA A 8 -1.04 10.42 -10.73
C ALA A 8 0.19 11.02 -10.03
N ILE A 9 0.96 10.22 -9.28
CA ILE A 9 2.18 10.69 -8.58
C ILE A 9 3.35 10.80 -9.57
N GLY A 10 3.60 9.75 -10.34
CA GLY A 10 4.72 9.73 -11.29
C GLY A 10 5.07 8.35 -11.84
N PRO A 11 6.14 8.26 -12.66
CA PRO A 11 6.57 7.01 -13.29
C PRO A 11 6.78 5.89 -12.25
N THR A 12 6.14 4.74 -12.49
CA THR A 12 6.13 3.60 -11.57
C THR A 12 6.13 2.29 -12.35
N ASP A 13 6.99 1.35 -11.97
CA ASP A 13 6.95 -0.05 -12.43
C ASP A 13 5.84 -0.80 -11.68
N ILE A 14 5.00 -1.52 -12.42
CA ILE A 14 3.88 -2.28 -11.87
C ILE A 14 4.10 -3.76 -12.17
N ARG A 15 4.20 -4.56 -11.12
CA ARG A 15 4.32 -6.02 -11.24
C ARG A 15 3.08 -6.70 -10.71
N VAL A 16 2.36 -7.35 -11.60
CA VAL A 16 1.16 -8.12 -11.27
C VAL A 16 1.58 -9.59 -11.12
N THR A 17 1.21 -10.19 -9.99
CA THR A 17 1.37 -11.61 -9.73
C THR A 17 -0.01 -12.26 -9.53
N LYS A 18 -0.05 -13.56 -9.24
CA LYS A 18 -1.31 -14.28 -9.01
C LYS A 18 -2.15 -13.70 -7.87
N SER A 19 -1.53 -13.14 -6.83
CA SER A 19 -2.23 -12.71 -5.60
C SER A 19 -1.94 -11.27 -5.18
N GLN A 20 -0.98 -10.60 -5.84
CA GLN A 20 -0.56 -9.26 -5.45
C GLN A 20 -0.17 -8.41 -6.66
N VAL A 21 -0.47 -7.12 -6.57
CA VAL A 21 0.07 -6.06 -7.43
C VAL A 21 1.11 -5.29 -6.63
N ALA A 22 2.34 -5.23 -7.10
CA ALA A 22 3.43 -4.48 -6.50
C ALA A 22 3.72 -3.21 -7.32
N PHE A 23 3.78 -2.07 -6.64
CA PHE A 23 4.18 -0.79 -7.18
C PHE A 23 5.62 -0.49 -6.77
N ARG A 24 6.47 -0.18 -7.75
CA ARG A 24 7.91 -0.10 -7.56
C ARG A 24 8.51 1.10 -8.30
N ARG A 25 9.55 1.66 -7.70
CA ARG A 25 10.48 2.57 -8.36
C ARG A 25 11.88 1.94 -8.33
N ARG A 26 12.84 2.50 -7.59
CA ARG A 26 14.12 1.81 -7.31
C ARG A 26 13.90 0.63 -6.37
N THR A 27 13.01 0.81 -5.39
CA THR A 27 12.52 -0.23 -4.48
C THR A 27 11.00 -0.32 -4.54
N GLY A 28 10.42 -1.39 -3.99
CA GLY A 28 8.97 -1.51 -3.89
C GLY A 28 8.44 -0.73 -2.70
N PHE A 29 7.38 0.05 -2.92
CA PHE A 29 6.90 1.04 -1.95
C PHE A 29 5.42 0.88 -1.58
N ALA A 30 4.64 0.26 -2.47
CA ALA A 30 3.25 -0.08 -2.18
C ALA A 30 2.90 -1.43 -2.79
N TYR A 31 2.02 -2.17 -2.11
CA TYR A 31 1.58 -3.48 -2.54
C TYR A 31 0.10 -3.62 -2.25
N VAL A 32 -0.63 -4.22 -3.18
CA VAL A 32 -2.06 -4.46 -3.06
C VAL A 32 -2.31 -5.94 -3.23
N TRP A 33 -2.93 -6.58 -2.25
CA TRP A 33 -3.19 -8.03 -2.27
C TRP A 33 -4.55 -8.36 -1.67
N MET A 34 -5.15 -9.45 -2.13
CA MET A 34 -6.44 -9.94 -1.67
C MET A 34 -6.24 -11.18 -0.78
N PRO A 35 -6.53 -11.11 0.53
CA PRO A 35 -6.40 -12.26 1.42
C PRO A 35 -7.39 -13.38 1.10
N ASP A 36 -8.53 -13.04 0.48
CA ASP A 36 -9.58 -13.98 0.06
C ASP A 36 -9.09 -15.11 -0.85
N MET A 37 -8.04 -14.87 -1.63
CA MET A 37 -7.42 -15.90 -2.47
C MET A 37 -6.84 -17.07 -1.66
N TYR A 38 -6.67 -16.90 -0.35
CA TYR A 38 -6.09 -17.90 0.55
C TYR A 38 -6.99 -18.25 1.75
N LEU A 39 -7.93 -17.39 2.15
CA LEU A 39 -8.73 -17.55 3.37
C LEU A 39 -10.17 -18.04 3.15
N GLY A 40 -10.61 -18.23 1.89
CA GLY A 40 -11.96 -18.70 1.54
C GLY A 40 -12.96 -17.56 1.38
N LYS A 41 -14.12 -17.83 0.73
CA LYS A 41 -15.15 -16.82 0.43
C LYS A 41 -15.66 -16.15 1.71
N GLY A 42 -15.13 -14.97 2.01
CA GLY A 42 -15.60 -14.05 3.02
C GLY A 42 -15.49 -12.63 2.49
N ASP A 43 -16.12 -11.67 3.17
CA ASP A 43 -16.03 -10.24 2.87
C ASP A 43 -14.66 -9.68 3.30
N VAL A 44 -13.55 -10.27 2.83
CA VAL A 44 -12.21 -9.88 3.29
C VAL A 44 -11.72 -8.72 2.43
N PRO A 45 -11.48 -7.54 3.03
CA PRO A 45 -11.10 -6.35 2.28
C PRO A 45 -9.76 -6.51 1.59
N LEU A 46 -9.61 -5.79 0.48
CA LEU A 46 -8.35 -5.63 -0.22
C LEU A 46 -7.33 -4.97 0.74
N VAL A 47 -6.13 -5.52 0.86
CA VAL A 47 -5.10 -4.94 1.74
C VAL A 47 -4.11 -4.13 0.92
N LEU A 48 -3.93 -2.87 1.30
CA LEU A 48 -2.87 -2.00 0.83
C LEU A 48 -1.75 -1.98 1.87
N THR A 49 -0.57 -2.40 1.44
CA THR A 49 0.70 -2.24 2.17
C THR A 49 1.41 -1.00 1.65
N VAL A 50 1.87 -0.13 2.55
CA VAL A 50 2.70 1.05 2.24
C VAL A 50 3.99 1.00 3.05
N GLY A 51 5.13 1.25 2.40
CA GLY A 51 6.43 1.36 3.06
C GLY A 51 6.81 2.81 3.32
N LEU A 52 7.10 3.18 4.58
CA LEU A 52 7.53 4.51 4.99
C LEU A 52 8.81 4.46 5.81
N ARG A 53 9.65 5.49 5.73
CA ARG A 53 10.86 5.67 6.57
C ARG A 53 10.60 6.32 7.93
N ARG A 54 9.33 6.44 8.30
CA ARG A 54 8.88 6.93 9.59
C ARG A 54 7.65 6.15 10.02
N ARG A 55 7.44 6.10 11.33
CA ARG A 55 6.17 5.63 11.89
C ARG A 55 5.08 6.66 11.59
N ASP A 56 3.90 6.17 11.27
CA ASP A 56 2.68 6.95 11.09
C ASP A 56 1.62 6.29 11.95
N ASP A 57 1.17 6.97 13.00
CA ASP A 57 0.26 6.40 14.01
C ASP A 57 -1.22 6.66 13.70
N SER A 58 -1.55 6.83 12.41
CA SER A 58 -2.94 6.98 12.00
C SER A 58 -3.77 5.75 12.40
N PRO A 59 -4.96 5.94 13.01
CA PRO A 59 -5.81 4.83 13.44
C PRO A 59 -6.39 4.01 12.27
N ARG A 60 -6.17 4.44 11.03
CA ARG A 60 -6.56 3.70 9.82
C ARG A 60 -5.65 2.51 9.56
N TRP A 61 -4.41 2.55 10.03
CA TRP A 61 -3.53 1.41 9.87
C TRP A 61 -4.07 0.26 10.72
N LYS A 62 -4.39 -0.84 10.05
CA LYS A 62 -4.71 -2.10 10.72
C LYS A 62 -3.50 -2.63 11.46
N GLU A 63 -2.33 -2.49 10.85
CA GLU A 63 -1.08 -2.99 11.39
C GLU A 63 0.08 -2.07 10.97
N ILE A 64 1.01 -1.88 11.89
CA ILE A 64 2.26 -1.15 11.68
C ILE A 64 3.39 -2.07 12.15
N VAL A 65 4.31 -2.38 11.25
CA VAL A 65 5.48 -3.23 11.52
C VAL A 65 6.74 -2.43 11.23
N GLU A 66 7.79 -2.64 12.00
CA GLU A 66 9.12 -2.10 11.72
C GLU A 66 10.08 -3.26 11.43
N PRO A 67 10.20 -3.75 10.17
CA PRO A 67 11.06 -4.88 9.85
C PRO A 67 12.56 -4.63 10.12
N ALA A 68 12.96 -3.36 10.08
CA ALA A 68 14.31 -2.91 10.39
C ALA A 68 14.25 -1.47 10.94
N PRO A 69 15.23 -1.03 11.74
CA PRO A 69 15.24 0.31 12.32
C PRO A 69 15.03 1.40 11.26
N GLY A 70 13.97 2.20 11.42
CA GLY A 70 13.63 3.30 10.52
C GLY A 70 12.94 2.88 9.21
N SER A 71 12.57 1.61 9.05
CA SER A 71 11.80 1.10 7.92
C SER A 71 10.47 0.55 8.43
N PHE A 72 9.38 1.20 8.08
CA PHE A 72 8.04 0.85 8.53
C PHE A 72 7.19 0.32 7.38
N THR A 73 6.41 -0.69 7.69
CA THR A 73 5.41 -1.29 6.80
C THR A 73 4.04 -1.11 7.43
N HIS A 74 3.15 -0.47 6.70
CA HIS A 74 1.82 -0.11 7.15
C HIS A 74 0.77 -0.84 6.33
N HIS A 75 -0.14 -1.53 7.01
CA HIS A 75 -1.24 -2.25 6.38
C HIS A 75 -2.56 -1.50 6.57
N LEU A 76 -3.27 -1.25 5.46
CA LEU A 76 -4.58 -0.64 5.42
C LEU A 76 -5.56 -1.60 4.74
N GLU A 77 -6.75 -1.77 5.33
CA GLU A 77 -7.86 -2.43 4.68
C GLU A 77 -8.64 -1.45 3.82
N LEU A 78 -8.86 -1.80 2.56
CA LEU A 78 -9.66 -1.07 1.59
C LEU A 78 -10.96 -1.85 1.37
N ARG A 79 -12.08 -1.25 1.78
CA ARG A 79 -13.42 -1.81 1.60
C ARG A 79 -14.14 -1.18 0.41
N SER A 80 -13.75 0.04 0.07
CA SER A 80 -14.42 0.86 -0.92
C SER A 80 -13.46 1.78 -1.63
N GLU A 81 -13.94 2.38 -2.71
CA GLU A 81 -13.16 3.34 -3.46
C GLU A 81 -12.85 4.62 -2.67
N SER A 82 -13.77 5.03 -1.80
CA SER A 82 -13.63 6.19 -0.92
C SER A 82 -12.52 6.04 0.13
N ASP A 83 -12.02 4.83 0.36
CA ASP A 83 -10.88 4.63 1.27
C ASP A 83 -9.58 5.20 0.70
N ILE A 84 -9.48 5.36 -0.64
CA ILE A 84 -8.36 6.02 -1.32
C ILE A 84 -8.61 7.54 -1.37
N ASP A 85 -8.55 8.16 -0.20
CA ASP A 85 -8.69 9.60 -0.06
C ASP A 85 -7.35 10.34 -0.09
N GLY A 86 -7.40 11.66 0.10
CA GLY A 86 -6.21 12.52 0.12
C GLY A 86 -5.18 12.16 1.20
N LYS A 87 -5.55 11.40 2.25
CA LYS A 87 -4.57 10.92 3.23
C LYS A 87 -3.79 9.73 2.66
N VAL A 88 -4.49 8.78 2.04
CA VAL A 88 -3.86 7.64 1.37
C VAL A 88 -2.98 8.09 0.20
N CYS A 89 -3.45 9.04 -0.61
CA CYS A 89 -2.65 9.61 -1.69
C CYS A 89 -1.36 10.25 -1.18
N ARG A 90 -1.39 10.96 -0.05
CA ARG A 90 -0.19 11.54 0.57
C ARG A 90 0.80 10.48 1.05
N TRP A 91 0.33 9.39 1.67
CA TRP A 91 1.21 8.28 2.05
C TRP A 91 1.83 7.59 0.83
N LEU A 92 1.05 7.37 -0.22
CA LEU A 92 1.57 6.80 -1.48
C LEU A 92 2.61 7.71 -2.13
N GLN A 93 2.39 9.02 -2.11
CA GLN A 93 3.35 10.00 -2.59
C GLN A 93 4.65 9.95 -1.78
N GLU A 94 4.56 10.01 -0.46
CA GLU A 94 5.73 9.94 0.42
C GLU A 94 6.52 8.62 0.20
N ALA A 95 5.82 7.49 0.11
CA ALA A 95 6.43 6.20 -0.17
C ALA A 95 7.12 6.16 -1.55
N TRP A 96 6.50 6.76 -2.57
CA TRP A 96 7.07 6.89 -3.91
C TRP A 96 8.35 7.76 -3.94
N GLU A 97 8.35 8.86 -3.19
CA GLU A 97 9.51 9.74 -3.04
C GLU A 97 10.67 9.02 -2.33
N GLN A 98 10.38 8.24 -1.29
CA GLN A 98 11.38 7.47 -0.53
C GLN A 98 11.94 6.24 -1.27
N ALA A 99 11.25 5.79 -2.32
CA ALA A 99 11.63 4.67 -3.17
C ALA A 99 12.41 5.09 -4.43
N ALA A 100 12.77 6.37 -4.55
CA ALA A 100 13.74 6.88 -5.51
C ALA A 100 15.11 6.23 -5.33
#